data_AF-A0A916GZR9-F1
#
_entry.id   AF-A0A916GZR9-F1
#
_cell.length_a   1.000
_cell.length_b   1.000
_cell.length_c   1.000
_cell.angle_alpha   90.00
_cell.angle_beta   90.00
_cell.angle_gamma   90.00
#
_symmetry.space_group_name_H-M   'P 1'
#
loop_
_entity.id
_entity.type
_entity.pdbx_description
1 polymer ?
#
loop_
_entity_poly.entity_id
_entity_poly.type
_entity_poly.pdbx_seq_one_letter_code
_entity_poly.pdbx_strand_id
1 'polypeptide(L)'
;QMEAVAKSLPDVLRAKVQVQGEGSKQAIIAEHVRRVDRGEFSAIFGLDSFSEGVDLAGKYCTHVVITKLPFAVPDTPVLRALSGWIERRGGNPFMEISVPDAGRKLEQGVGRLIRTESDHGQVTVLDPRLWTQRFGRQILAGLPPFRLVAMGKEVTL
;
A
#
# COMPACT_ATOMS: atom_id res chain seq x y z
N GLN A 1 6.92 1.91 -15.17
CA GLN A 1 6.37 3.11 -14.50
C GLN A 1 7.13 3.43 -13.21
N MET A 2 7.29 2.49 -12.27
CA MET A 2 8.07 2.68 -11.04
C MET A 2 9.49 3.19 -11.29
N GLU A 3 10.26 2.53 -12.15
CA GLU A 3 11.65 2.93 -12.47
C GLU A 3 11.75 4.35 -13.05
N ALA A 4 10.76 4.77 -13.86
CA ALA A 4 10.75 6.12 -14.43
C ALA A 4 10.56 7.18 -13.33
N VAL A 5 9.70 6.91 -12.35
CA VAL A 5 9.51 7.78 -11.19
C VAL A 5 10.80 7.83 -10.35
N ALA A 6 11.40 6.67 -10.07
CA ALA A 6 12.66 6.61 -9.31
C ALA A 6 13.79 7.40 -10.00
N LYS A 7 13.91 7.31 -11.33
CA LYS A 7 14.87 8.10 -12.12
C LYS A 7 14.58 9.59 -12.10
N SER A 8 13.31 10.00 -12.00
CA SER A 8 12.92 11.42 -11.91
C SER A 8 13.14 12.05 -10.53
N LEU A 9 13.45 11.26 -9.50
CA LEU A 9 13.74 11.79 -8.17
C LEU A 9 14.97 12.70 -8.19
N PRO A 10 14.98 13.81 -7.44
CA PRO A 10 16.19 14.60 -7.19
C PRO A 10 17.32 13.73 -6.66
N ASP A 11 18.57 14.02 -7.03
CA ASP A 11 19.73 13.17 -6.69
C ASP A 11 19.89 12.94 -5.18
N VAL A 12 19.57 13.97 -4.38
CA VAL A 12 19.58 13.90 -2.90
C VAL A 12 18.61 12.84 -2.37
N LEU A 13 17.45 12.68 -3.01
CA LEU A 13 16.47 11.66 -2.63
C LEU A 13 16.83 10.31 -3.24
N ARG A 14 17.29 10.28 -4.49
CA ARG A 14 17.71 9.04 -5.16
C ARG A 14 18.79 8.29 -4.39
N ALA A 15 19.75 9.01 -3.79
CA ALA A 15 20.81 8.43 -2.95
C ALA A 15 20.30 7.77 -1.64
N LYS A 16 19.05 8.02 -1.25
CA LYS A 16 18.42 7.53 -0.02
C LYS A 16 17.26 6.56 -0.26
N VAL A 17 16.94 6.28 -1.52
CA VAL A 17 15.84 5.40 -1.92
C VAL A 17 16.41 4.12 -2.50
N GLN A 18 15.94 2.99 -1.98
CA GLN A 18 16.36 1.67 -2.43
C GLN A 18 15.28 1.13 -3.37
N VAL A 19 15.61 0.94 -4.65
CA VAL A 19 14.62 0.62 -5.68
C VAL A 19 14.62 -0.88 -5.97
N GLN A 20 13.44 -1.50 -5.98
CA GLN A 20 13.28 -2.89 -6.41
C GLN A 20 13.81 -3.06 -7.84
N GLY A 21 14.73 -4.01 -8.02
CA GLY A 21 15.41 -4.29 -9.30
C GLY A 21 16.88 -3.88 -9.32
N GLU A 22 17.33 -2.99 -8.43
CA GLU A 22 18.74 -2.57 -8.34
C GLU A 22 19.62 -3.53 -7.51
N GLY A 23 19.00 -4.50 -6.85
CA GLY A 23 19.68 -5.52 -6.06
C GLY A 23 18.73 -6.64 -5.62
N SER A 24 19.27 -7.64 -4.94
CA SER A 24 18.43 -8.67 -4.34
C SER A 24 17.55 -8.05 -3.25
N LYS A 25 16.37 -8.62 -3.03
CA LYS A 25 15.45 -8.18 -1.97
C LYS A 25 16.13 -8.11 -0.60
N GLN A 26 16.93 -9.12 -0.28
CA GLN A 26 17.71 -9.18 0.95
C GLN A 26 18.74 -8.04 1.05
N ALA A 27 19.44 -7.73 -0.04
CA ALA A 27 20.39 -6.63 -0.07
C ALA A 27 19.72 -5.26 0.14
N ILE A 28 18.55 -5.04 -0.49
CA ILE A 28 17.76 -3.82 -0.33
C ILE A 28 17.32 -3.64 1.12
N ILE A 29 16.80 -4.70 1.74
CA ILE A 29 16.37 -4.66 3.15
C ILE A 29 17.56 -4.42 4.09
N ALA A 30 18.69 -5.11 3.87
CA ALA A 30 19.89 -4.94 4.67
C ALA A 30 20.48 -3.53 4.58
N GLU A 31 20.48 -2.94 3.37
CA GLU A 31 20.87 -1.54 3.16
C GLU A 31 19.95 -0.58 3.92
N HIS A 32 18.64 -0.81 3.82
CA HIS A 32 17.66 0.01 4.50
C HIS A 32 17.85 0.01 6.02
N VAL A 33 17.96 -1.18 6.62
CA VAL A 33 18.22 -1.36 8.06
C VAL A 33 19.50 -0.64 8.48
N ARG A 34 20.59 -0.85 7.74
CA ARG A 34 21.90 -0.24 8.06
C ARG A 34 21.85 1.29 8.08
N ARG A 35 21.11 1.91 7.16
CA ARG A 35 20.94 3.36 7.11
C ARG A 35 20.10 3.88 8.28
N VAL A 36 18.99 3.21 8.57
CA VAL A 36 18.14 3.56 9.71
C VAL A 36 18.91 3.44 11.03
N ASP A 37 19.78 2.42 11.17
CA ASP A 37 20.64 2.27 12.35
C ASP A 37 21.66 3.39 12.52
N ARG A 38 22.07 4.05 11.43
CA ARG A 38 22.93 5.25 11.44
C ARG A 38 22.16 6.55 11.67
N GLY A 39 20.84 6.48 11.84
CA GLY A 39 19.98 7.67 11.93
C GLY A 39 19.79 8.38 10.59
N GLU A 40 20.11 7.71 9.47
CA GLU A 40 19.90 8.25 8.14
C GLU A 40 18.47 7.98 7.66
N PHE A 41 17.92 8.91 6.88
CA PHE A 41 16.68 8.65 6.15
C PHE A 41 16.91 7.56 5.08
N SER A 42 16.00 6.59 5.03
CA SER A 42 15.99 5.53 4.02
C SER A 42 14.55 5.19 3.65
N ALA A 43 14.29 4.97 2.37
CA ALA A 43 13.00 4.52 1.87
C ALA A 43 13.19 3.36 0.90
N ILE A 44 12.23 2.44 0.85
CA ILE A 44 12.20 1.37 -0.14
C ILE A 44 11.11 1.68 -1.15
N PHE A 45 11.46 1.61 -2.43
CA PHE A 45 10.56 1.87 -3.54
C PHE A 45 10.35 0.59 -4.34
N GLY A 46 9.16 0.02 -4.24
CA GLY A 46 8.84 -1.29 -4.80
C GLY A 46 7.38 -1.42 -5.21
N LEU A 47 7.10 -2.48 -5.96
CA LEU A 47 5.75 -2.95 -6.25
C LEU A 47 5.19 -3.73 -5.06
N ASP A 48 3.91 -4.07 -5.12
CA ASP A 48 3.21 -4.85 -4.08
C ASP A 48 3.95 -6.15 -3.71
N SER A 49 4.49 -6.85 -4.72
CA SER A 49 5.28 -8.08 -4.56
C SER A 49 6.55 -7.89 -3.74
N PHE A 50 7.09 -6.67 -3.65
CA PHE A 50 8.22 -6.42 -2.77
C PHE A 50 7.84 -6.60 -1.31
N SER A 51 6.63 -6.21 -0.90
CA SER A 51 6.19 -6.23 0.49
C SER A 51 6.01 -7.65 1.06
N GLU A 52 5.83 -8.66 0.21
CA GLU A 52 5.55 -10.03 0.62
C GLU A 52 6.70 -10.64 1.43
N GLY A 53 6.49 -10.95 2.71
CA GLY A 53 7.53 -11.55 3.55
C GLY A 53 8.66 -10.59 3.94
N VAL A 54 8.50 -9.29 3.72
CA VAL A 54 9.37 -8.27 4.34
C VAL A 54 9.01 -8.20 5.82
N ASP A 55 10.01 -8.12 6.70
CA ASP A 55 9.84 -7.92 8.14
C ASP A 55 10.63 -6.69 8.61
N LEU A 56 9.93 -5.55 8.72
CA LEU A 56 10.46 -4.28 9.18
C LEU A 56 9.56 -3.79 10.32
N ALA A 57 10.00 -3.98 11.56
CA ALA A 57 9.27 -3.58 12.77
C ALA A 57 9.81 -2.27 13.35
N GLY A 58 8.98 -1.53 14.10
CA GLY A 58 9.36 -0.31 14.80
C GLY A 58 10.02 0.73 13.89
N LYS A 59 11.22 1.20 14.29
CA LYS A 59 11.94 2.29 13.60
C LYS A 59 12.25 2.01 12.11
N TYR A 60 12.21 0.75 11.66
CA TYR A 60 12.48 0.37 10.28
C TYR A 60 11.28 0.57 9.34
N CYS A 61 10.08 0.79 9.86
CA CYS A 61 8.92 1.11 9.04
C CYS A 61 7.97 1.99 9.84
N THR A 62 8.07 3.30 9.64
CA THR A 62 7.21 4.29 10.31
C THR A 62 6.26 4.99 9.34
N HIS A 63 6.43 4.79 8.02
CA HIS A 63 5.60 5.39 7.00
C HIS A 63 5.42 4.44 5.81
N VAL A 64 4.16 4.10 5.52
CA VAL A 64 3.78 3.38 4.29
C VAL A 64 3.09 4.35 3.33
N VAL A 65 3.62 4.45 2.11
CA VAL A 65 3.04 5.28 1.05
C VAL A 65 2.46 4.40 -0.04
N ILE A 66 1.17 4.54 -0.30
CA ILE A 66 0.41 3.75 -1.27
C ILE A 66 0.03 4.67 -2.41
N THR A 67 0.67 4.48 -3.56
CA THR A 67 0.51 5.35 -4.72
C THR A 67 -0.83 5.15 -5.44
N LYS A 68 -1.41 3.95 -5.36
CA LYS A 68 -2.66 3.58 -6.02
C LYS A 68 -3.37 2.46 -5.26
N LEU A 69 -4.70 2.46 -5.27
CA LEU A 69 -5.49 1.38 -4.70
C LEU A 69 -5.25 0.04 -5.43
N PRO A 70 -5.07 -1.08 -4.70
CA PRO A 70 -4.63 -2.37 -5.24
C PRO A 70 -5.79 -3.17 -5.86
N PHE A 71 -6.51 -2.58 -6.81
CA PHE A 71 -7.56 -3.28 -7.56
C PHE A 71 -6.94 -4.35 -8.47
N ALA A 72 -7.35 -5.60 -8.29
CA ALA A 72 -7.00 -6.68 -9.20
C ALA A 72 -7.64 -6.46 -10.57
N VAL A 73 -6.93 -6.89 -11.63
CA VAL A 73 -7.55 -7.15 -12.91
C VAL A 73 -8.14 -8.57 -12.83
N PRO A 74 -9.46 -8.75 -12.94
CA PRO A 74 -10.05 -10.07 -12.88
C PRO A 74 -9.82 -10.80 -14.21
N ASP A 75 -8.72 -11.54 -14.31
CA ASP A 75 -8.28 -12.24 -15.52
C ASP A 75 -8.50 -13.77 -15.47
N THR A 76 -8.89 -14.31 -14.31
CA THR A 76 -9.11 -15.76 -14.16
C THR A 76 -10.49 -16.20 -14.69
N PRO A 77 -10.61 -17.40 -15.29
CA PRO A 77 -11.89 -17.95 -15.73
C PRO A 77 -12.94 -18.03 -14.62
N VAL A 78 -12.50 -18.36 -13.40
CA VAL A 78 -13.37 -18.44 -12.21
C VAL A 78 -13.93 -17.07 -11.85
N LEU A 79 -13.09 -16.02 -11.82
CA LEU A 79 -13.55 -14.66 -11.55
C LEU A 79 -14.51 -14.14 -12.62
N ARG A 80 -14.30 -14.50 -13.89
CA ARG A 80 -15.25 -14.16 -14.97
C ARG A 80 -16.60 -14.83 -14.77
N ALA A 81 -16.62 -16.12 -14.43
CA ALA A 81 -17.86 -16.85 -14.17
C ALA A 81 -18.63 -16.27 -12.98
N LEU A 82 -17.92 -15.95 -11.88
CA LEU A 82 -18.49 -15.32 -10.70
C LEU A 82 -19.04 -13.92 -11.02
N SER A 83 -18.27 -13.11 -11.76
CA SER A 83 -18.72 -11.76 -12.18
C SER A 83 -20.00 -11.84 -13.02
N GLY A 84 -20.04 -12.74 -14.01
CA GLY A 84 -21.24 -12.93 -14.83
C GLY A 84 -22.44 -13.45 -14.03
N TRP A 85 -22.22 -14.25 -12.97
CA TRP A 85 -23.31 -14.65 -12.07
C TRP A 85 -23.85 -13.49 -11.24
N ILE A 86 -22.97 -12.62 -10.72
CA ILE A 86 -23.35 -11.41 -10.00
C ILE A 86 -24.15 -10.46 -10.89
N GLU A 87 -23.70 -10.26 -12.14
CA GLU A 87 -24.41 -9.42 -13.11
C GLU A 87 -25.80 -9.97 -13.45
N ARG A 88 -25.93 -11.29 -13.67
CA ARG A 88 -27.22 -11.93 -13.98
C ARG A 88 -28.27 -11.78 -12.88
N ARG A 89 -27.85 -11.63 -11.62
CA ARG A 89 -28.75 -11.35 -10.49
C ARG A 89 -28.95 -9.84 -10.22
N GLY A 90 -28.43 -8.96 -11.08
CA GLY A 90 -28.55 -7.50 -10.96
C GLY A 90 -27.55 -6.84 -10.02
N GLY A 91 -26.50 -7.56 -9.61
CA GLY A 91 -25.44 -7.06 -8.73
C GLY A 91 -24.31 -6.34 -9.48
N ASN A 92 -23.32 -5.86 -8.73
CA ASN A 92 -22.16 -5.15 -9.27
C ASN A 92 -20.86 -5.89 -8.87
N PRO A 93 -20.20 -6.62 -9.79
CA PRO A 93 -18.97 -7.37 -9.49
C PRO A 93 -17.83 -6.50 -8.94
N PHE A 94 -17.74 -5.24 -9.38
CA PHE A 94 -16.72 -4.33 -8.86
C PHE A 94 -16.96 -4.05 -7.37
N MET A 95 -18.20 -3.79 -6.97
CA MET A 95 -18.55 -3.52 -5.57
C MET A 95 -18.50 -4.78 -4.69
N GLU A 96 -18.84 -5.94 -5.24
CA GLU A 96 -18.98 -7.19 -4.47
C GLU A 96 -17.71 -8.06 -4.45
N ILE A 97 -16.81 -7.87 -5.42
CA ILE A 97 -15.56 -8.62 -5.53
C ILE A 97 -14.35 -7.69 -5.43
N SER A 98 -14.25 -6.72 -6.35
CA SER A 98 -13.03 -5.92 -6.49
C SER A 98 -12.78 -4.99 -5.31
N VAL A 99 -13.82 -4.37 -4.76
CA VAL A 99 -13.73 -3.47 -3.59
C VAL A 99 -13.31 -4.25 -2.33
N PRO A 100 -13.96 -5.38 -1.96
CA PRO A 100 -13.49 -6.20 -0.85
C PRO A 100 -12.05 -6.72 -1.01
N ASP A 101 -11.66 -7.21 -2.20
CA ASP A 101 -10.29 -7.68 -2.42
C ASP A 101 -9.26 -6.54 -2.29
N ALA A 102 -9.57 -5.36 -2.85
CA ALA A 102 -8.71 -4.19 -2.70
C ALA A 102 -8.61 -3.73 -1.24
N GLY A 103 -9.71 -3.77 -0.49
CA GLY A 103 -9.72 -3.47 0.95
C GLY A 103 -8.83 -4.42 1.74
N ARG A 104 -8.95 -5.73 1.51
CA ARG A 104 -8.11 -6.75 2.15
C ARG A 104 -6.63 -6.57 1.84
N LYS A 105 -6.27 -6.30 0.57
CA LYS A 105 -4.88 -6.02 0.18
C LYS A 105 -4.34 -4.75 0.84
N LEU A 106 -5.17 -3.70 0.90
CA LEU A 106 -4.81 -2.46 1.58
C LEU A 106 -4.55 -2.71 3.07
N GLU A 107 -5.44 -3.43 3.74
CA GLU A 107 -5.28 -3.83 5.14
C GLU A 107 -3.98 -4.61 5.36
N GLN A 108 -3.66 -5.57 4.48
CA GLN A 108 -2.39 -6.32 4.54
C GLN A 108 -1.16 -5.43 4.36
N GLY A 109 -1.21 -4.46 3.44
CA GLY A 109 -0.14 -3.49 3.25
C GLY A 109 0.03 -2.57 4.46
N VAL A 110 -1.07 -2.16 5.08
CA VAL A 110 -1.08 -1.34 6.29
C VAL A 110 -0.61 -2.12 7.52
N GLY A 111 -0.96 -3.41 7.64
CA GLY A 111 -0.50 -4.29 8.72
C GLY A 111 1.02 -4.51 8.73
N ARG A 112 1.75 -4.07 7.70
CA ARG A 112 3.22 -4.03 7.71
C ARG A 112 3.78 -2.91 8.59
N LEU A 113 3.00 -1.87 8.84
CA LEU A 113 3.36 -0.71 9.66
C LEU A 113 3.22 -1.01 11.16
N ILE A 114 2.23 -1.81 11.55
CA ILE A 114 1.92 -2.11 12.96
C ILE A 114 2.11 -3.60 13.19
N ARG A 115 3.26 -4.00 13.73
CA ARG A 115 3.59 -5.39 14.08
C ARG A 115 3.60 -5.65 15.57
N THR A 116 3.96 -4.63 16.35
CA THR A 116 4.01 -4.68 17.80
C THR A 116 3.11 -3.61 18.41
N GLU A 117 2.74 -3.76 19.68
CA GLU A 117 1.89 -2.79 20.39
C GLU A 117 2.53 -1.40 20.54
N SER A 118 3.87 -1.32 20.44
CA SER A 118 4.61 -0.06 20.50
C SER A 118 4.88 0.56 19.14
N ASP A 119 4.52 -0.13 18.05
CA ASP A 119 4.69 0.41 16.71
C ASP A 119 3.70 1.56 16.49
N HIS A 120 4.22 2.64 15.93
CA HIS A 120 3.44 3.78 15.50
C HIS A 120 3.92 4.21 14.12
N GLY A 121 3.01 4.83 13.36
CA GLY A 121 3.40 5.35 12.07
C GLY A 121 2.24 5.95 11.31
N GLN A 122 2.52 6.25 10.05
CA GLN A 122 1.59 6.89 9.14
C GLN A 122 1.38 6.03 7.89
N VAL A 123 0.15 5.99 7.40
CA VAL A 123 -0.16 5.50 6.06
C VAL A 123 -0.60 6.69 5.23
N THR A 124 -0.02 6.86 4.04
CA THR A 124 -0.45 7.89 3.08
C THR A 124 -0.87 7.23 1.79
N VAL A 125 -2.16 7.35 1.49
CA VAL A 125 -2.73 6.87 0.21
C VAL A 125 -2.84 8.07 -0.72
N LEU A 126 -2.12 8.03 -1.84
CA LEU A 126 -2.10 9.10 -2.85
C LEU A 126 -3.23 8.98 -3.88
N ASP A 127 -4.01 7.89 -3.82
CA ASP A 127 -5.15 7.67 -4.70
C ASP A 127 -6.37 8.47 -4.21
N PRO A 128 -6.78 9.55 -4.90
CA PRO A 128 -7.89 10.39 -4.45
C PRO A 128 -9.21 9.63 -4.42
N ARG A 129 -9.32 8.53 -5.18
CA ARG A 129 -10.55 7.73 -5.25
C ARG A 129 -10.93 7.12 -3.91
N LEU A 130 -9.96 6.91 -3.00
CA LEU A 130 -10.24 6.45 -1.65
C LEU A 130 -11.14 7.43 -0.87
N TRP A 131 -11.02 8.72 -1.17
CA TRP A 131 -11.84 9.76 -0.54
C TRP A 131 -13.06 10.14 -1.39
N THR A 132 -12.89 10.24 -2.71
CA THR A 132 -13.94 10.80 -3.59
C THR A 132 -15.00 9.79 -4.01
N GLN A 133 -14.71 8.49 -3.96
CA GLN A 133 -15.64 7.45 -4.46
C GLN A 133 -16.40 6.79 -3.32
N ARG A 134 -17.65 6.38 -3.58
CA ARG A 134 -18.52 5.71 -2.60
C ARG A 134 -17.88 4.45 -2.00
N PHE A 135 -17.18 3.66 -2.80
CA PHE A 135 -16.49 2.46 -2.32
C PHE A 135 -15.34 2.77 -1.35
N GLY A 136 -14.79 3.98 -1.41
CA GLY A 136 -13.67 4.39 -0.58
C GLY A 136 -14.02 4.31 0.91
N ARG A 137 -15.23 4.73 1.28
CA ARG A 137 -15.74 4.60 2.66
C ARG A 137 -15.85 3.15 3.11
N GLN A 138 -16.23 2.23 2.21
CA GLN A 138 -16.30 0.79 2.51
C GLN A 138 -14.90 0.21 2.76
N ILE A 139 -13.91 0.61 1.96
CA ILE A 139 -12.51 0.21 2.16
C ILE A 139 -12.00 0.74 3.50
N LEU A 140 -12.21 2.04 3.78
CA LEU A 140 -11.76 2.69 5.02
C LEU A 140 -12.39 2.07 6.27
N ALA A 141 -13.67 1.67 6.20
CA ALA A 141 -14.36 1.00 7.30
C ALA A 141 -13.80 -0.40 7.63
N GLY A 142 -13.08 -1.03 6.69
CA GLY A 142 -12.41 -2.31 6.92
C GLY A 142 -10.98 -2.19 7.46
N LEU A 143 -10.42 -0.98 7.55
CA LEU A 143 -9.09 -0.77 8.11
C LEU A 143 -9.13 -0.71 9.64
N PRO A 144 -8.00 -1.00 10.32
CA PRO A 144 -7.84 -0.69 11.74
C PRO A 144 -8.21 0.76 12.07
N PRO A 145 -8.54 1.08 13.34
CA PRO A 145 -9.04 2.40 13.73
C PRO A 145 -7.93 3.47 13.70
N PHE A 146 -7.54 3.89 12.50
CA PHE A 146 -6.61 4.99 12.27
C PHE A 146 -7.28 6.34 12.51
N ARG A 147 -6.50 7.30 13.01
CA ARG A 147 -6.85 8.71 12.86
C ARG A 147 -6.80 9.07 11.38
N LEU A 148 -7.93 9.46 10.81
CA LEU A 148 -8.01 9.81 9.39
C LEU A 148 -7.79 11.31 9.21
N VAL A 149 -6.91 11.66 8.27
CA VAL A 149 -6.66 13.04 7.86
C VAL A 149 -6.89 13.16 6.36
N ALA A 150 -7.82 14.02 5.96
CA ALA A 150 -8.13 14.33 4.57
C ALA A 150 -7.96 15.83 4.33
N MET A 151 -7.22 16.21 3.28
CA MET A 151 -6.98 17.62 2.93
C MET A 151 -6.47 18.47 4.11
N GLY A 152 -5.59 17.89 4.93
CA GLY A 152 -4.99 18.56 6.10
C GLY A 152 -5.90 18.70 7.32
N LYS A 153 -7.09 18.09 7.31
CA LYS A 153 -8.03 18.11 8.44
C LYS A 153 -8.36 16.70 8.92
N GLU A 154 -8.49 16.53 10.23
CA GLU A 154 -8.98 15.28 10.82
C GLU A 154 -10.45 15.07 10.45
N VAL A 155 -10.82 13.84 10.09
CA VAL A 155 -12.16 13.48 9.62
C VAL A 155 -12.65 12.20 10.28
N THR A 156 -13.97 12.07 10.41
CA THR A 156 -14.66 10.86 10.85
C THR A 156 -15.45 10.29 9.69
N LEU A 157 -15.50 8.95 9.56
CA LEU A 157 -16.18 8.26 8.45
C LEU A 157 -17.68 8.40 8.50
#